data_AF-A0A0G4HQE5-F1
#
_entry.id   AF-A0A0G4HQE5-F1
#
_cell.length_a   1.000
_cell.length_b   1.000
_cell.length_c   1.000
_cell.angle_alpha   90.00
_cell.angle_beta   90.00
_cell.angle_gamma   90.00
#
_symmetry.space_group_name_H-M   'P 1'
#
loop_
_entity.id
_entity.type
_entity.pdbx_description
1 polymer ?
#
loop_
_entity_poly.entity_id
_entity_poly.type
_entity_poly.pdbx_seq_one_letter_code
_entity_poly.pdbx_strand_id
1 'polypeptide(L)'
;MTEPWRFYLLGPETTEKVIGLNPDKRAMFEGVPHWMMVTCAASEYGDDGAITTKKGLEDHAATSCAIQNFMLALAEAEGEGVGSKWMTGALGIDGEKIMEVIGADKEAERFMGAVWFGYPAKPLEETKAPPRKKGLEGTLKSLP
;
A
#
# COMPACT_ATOMS: atom_id res chain seq x y z
N MET A 1 -8.74 4.76 19.69
CA MET A 1 -7.77 4.50 18.61
C MET A 1 -7.79 3.00 18.37
N THR A 2 -8.07 2.56 17.15
CA THR A 2 -8.41 1.17 16.78
C THR A 2 -7.24 0.40 16.14
N GLU A 3 -6.20 1.12 15.68
CA GLU A 3 -4.98 0.58 15.06
C GLU A 3 -5.27 -0.57 14.05
N PRO A 4 -6.09 -0.30 13.01
CA PRO A 4 -6.66 -1.34 12.15
C PRO A 4 -5.66 -1.91 11.13
N TRP A 5 -4.51 -1.28 10.94
CA TRP A 5 -3.50 -1.72 9.96
C TRP A 5 -2.84 -3.04 10.37
N ARG A 6 -2.58 -3.91 9.39
CA ARG A 6 -1.65 -5.04 9.52
C ARG A 6 -0.60 -4.96 8.42
N PHE A 7 0.65 -5.16 8.81
CA PHE A 7 1.81 -5.05 7.93
C PHE A 7 2.49 -6.41 7.79
N TYR A 8 2.64 -6.88 6.55
CA TYR A 8 3.27 -8.15 6.21
C TYR A 8 4.50 -7.89 5.35
N LEU A 9 5.68 -7.93 5.96
CA LEU A 9 6.95 -7.87 5.24
C LEU A 9 7.18 -9.22 4.55
N LEU A 10 7.29 -9.23 3.22
CA LEU A 10 7.46 -10.48 2.49
C LEU A 10 8.91 -10.95 2.53
N GLY A 11 9.09 -12.22 2.90
CA GLY A 11 10.34 -12.95 2.67
C GLY A 11 10.44 -13.48 1.24
N PRO A 12 11.62 -13.97 0.82
CA PRO A 12 11.88 -14.38 -0.58
C PRO A 12 10.90 -15.41 -1.12
N GLU A 13 10.54 -16.42 -0.32
CA GLU A 13 9.60 -17.47 -0.72
C GLU A 13 8.19 -16.93 -0.99
N THR A 14 7.71 -16.05 -0.12
CA THR A 14 6.38 -15.42 -0.27
C THR A 14 6.38 -14.44 -1.43
N THR A 15 7.46 -13.68 -1.62
CA THR A 15 7.63 -12.81 -2.78
C THR A 15 7.54 -13.59 -4.09
N GLU A 16 8.23 -14.73 -4.22
CA GLU A 16 8.16 -15.56 -5.42
C GLU A 16 6.73 -16.08 -5.69
N LYS A 17 6.00 -16.50 -4.64
CA LYS A 17 4.60 -16.90 -4.77
C LYS A 17 3.72 -15.76 -5.29
N VAL A 18 3.88 -14.54 -4.76
CA VAL A 18 3.15 -13.35 -5.22
C VAL A 18 3.50 -13.03 -6.67
N ILE A 19 4.77 -13.11 -7.06
CA ILE A 19 5.22 -12.92 -8.45
C ILE A 19 4.53 -13.91 -9.38
N GLY A 20 4.42 -15.17 -8.96
CA GLY A 20 3.72 -16.23 -9.69
C GLY A 20 2.23 -15.96 -9.94
N LEU A 21 1.59 -15.07 -9.18
CA LEU A 21 0.18 -14.71 -9.38
C LEU A 21 -0.05 -13.83 -10.62
N ASN A 22 0.99 -13.15 -11.14
CA ASN A 22 0.91 -12.36 -12.37
C ASN A 22 2.20 -12.47 -13.19
N PRO A 23 2.33 -13.54 -14.01
CA PRO A 23 3.50 -13.79 -14.85
C PRO A 23 3.81 -12.65 -15.83
N ASP A 24 2.80 -11.91 -16.31
CA ASP A 24 2.97 -10.84 -17.29
C ASP A 24 3.78 -9.65 -16.73
N LYS A 25 3.81 -9.49 -15.41
CA LYS A 25 4.56 -8.43 -14.72
C LYS A 25 5.82 -8.93 -14.01
N ARG A 26 6.18 -10.21 -14.18
CA ARG A 26 7.30 -10.85 -13.48
C ARG A 26 8.60 -10.04 -13.55
N ALA A 27 9.02 -9.62 -14.74
CA ALA A 27 10.24 -8.84 -14.92
C ALA A 27 10.24 -7.51 -14.13
N MET A 28 9.08 -6.86 -13.98
CA MET A 28 8.95 -5.66 -13.14
C MET A 28 9.04 -6.02 -11.67
N PHE A 29 8.37 -7.10 -11.26
CA PHE A 29 8.28 -7.49 -9.86
C PHE A 29 9.61 -8.02 -9.30
N GLU A 30 10.38 -8.76 -10.10
CA GLU A 30 11.71 -9.26 -9.73
C GLU A 30 12.71 -8.12 -9.51
N GLY A 31 12.46 -6.94 -10.10
CA GLY A 31 13.25 -5.73 -9.86
C GLY A 31 12.91 -4.99 -8.57
N VAL A 32 11.89 -5.42 -7.81
CA VAL A 32 11.46 -4.76 -6.57
C VAL A 32 12.18 -5.39 -5.37
N PRO A 33 13.02 -4.65 -4.62
CA PRO A 33 13.81 -5.22 -3.53
C PRO A 33 12.97 -5.74 -2.36
N HIS A 34 11.99 -4.95 -1.91
CA HIS A 34 11.17 -5.28 -0.76
C HIS A 34 9.69 -4.97 -1.00
N TRP A 35 8.85 -5.82 -0.40
CA TRP A 35 7.40 -5.77 -0.48
C TRP A 35 6.82 -5.75 0.93
N MET A 36 6.01 -4.75 1.21
CA MET A 36 5.16 -4.69 2.40
C MET A 36 3.71 -4.82 1.95
N MET A 37 3.06 -5.94 2.23
CA MET A 37 1.61 -6.05 2.02
C MET A 37 0.89 -5.44 3.22
N VAL A 38 -0.20 -4.74 2.95
CA VAL A 38 -0.98 -4.06 3.98
C VAL A 38 -2.43 -4.48 3.86
N THR A 39 -3.02 -4.85 5.00
CA THR A 39 -4.45 -5.12 5.13
C THR A 39 -5.04 -4.21 6.21
N CYS A 40 -6.37 -4.10 6.21
CA CYS A 40 -7.15 -3.38 7.21
C CYS A 40 -8.06 -4.38 7.95
N ALA A 41 -7.84 -4.53 9.25
CA ALA A 41 -8.76 -5.20 10.17
C ALA A 41 -9.75 -4.15 10.71
N ALA A 42 -10.77 -3.83 9.91
CA ALA A 42 -11.76 -2.83 10.28
C ALA A 42 -12.57 -3.30 11.49
N SER A 43 -12.93 -2.35 12.35
CA SER A 43 -13.72 -2.62 13.56
C SER A 43 -15.17 -2.98 13.26
N GLU A 44 -15.64 -2.70 12.05
CA GLU A 44 -17.01 -2.89 11.61
C GLU A 44 -17.04 -3.03 10.09
N TYR A 45 -17.79 -4.02 9.61
CA TYR A 45 -17.97 -4.34 8.19
C TYR A 45 -19.44 -4.20 7.80
N GLY A 46 -19.69 -3.94 6.53
CA GLY A 46 -21.04 -4.03 5.96
C GLY A 46 -21.52 -5.48 5.86
N ASP A 47 -22.79 -5.67 5.52
CA ASP A 47 -23.41 -6.99 5.39
C ASP A 47 -22.73 -7.88 4.33
N ASP A 48 -22.10 -7.25 3.33
CA ASP A 48 -21.31 -7.91 2.27
C ASP A 48 -19.86 -8.16 2.68
N GLY A 49 -19.49 -7.86 3.93
CA GLY A 49 -18.13 -7.95 4.43
C GLY A 49 -17.22 -6.83 3.91
N ALA A 50 -17.71 -5.84 3.17
CA ALA A 50 -16.89 -4.72 2.70
C ALA A 50 -16.71 -3.65 3.79
N ILE A 51 -15.67 -2.83 3.65
CA ILE A 51 -15.44 -1.69 4.54
C ILE A 51 -16.31 -0.51 4.07
N THR A 52 -17.58 -0.53 4.44
CA THR A 52 -18.60 0.44 3.98
C THR A 52 -19.29 1.18 5.12
N THR A 53 -19.18 0.68 6.36
CA THR A 53 -19.73 1.35 7.55
C THR A 53 -18.95 2.61 7.87
N LYS A 54 -19.56 3.54 8.62
CA LYS A 54 -18.87 4.78 9.03
C LYS A 54 -17.57 4.48 9.77
N LYS A 55 -17.62 3.58 10.76
CA LYS A 55 -16.46 3.22 11.56
C LYS A 55 -15.41 2.45 10.74
N GLY A 56 -15.85 1.56 9.86
CA GLY A 56 -14.95 0.89 8.92
C GLY A 56 -14.22 1.87 8.01
N LEU A 57 -14.91 2.89 7.49
CA LEU A 57 -14.30 3.93 6.66
C LEU A 57 -13.30 4.80 7.44
N GLU A 58 -13.58 5.08 8.72
CA GLU A 58 -12.60 5.72 9.63
C GLU A 58 -11.34 4.85 9.78
N ASP A 59 -11.50 3.53 9.93
CA ASP A 59 -10.39 2.57 10.02
C ASP A 59 -9.61 2.44 8.70
N HIS A 60 -10.28 2.44 7.55
CA HIS A 60 -9.65 2.49 6.24
C HIS A 60 -8.82 3.77 6.06
N ALA A 61 -9.34 4.92 6.48
CA ALA A 61 -8.62 6.19 6.45
C ALA A 61 -7.40 6.15 7.39
N ALA A 62 -7.54 5.60 8.60
CA ALA A 62 -6.44 5.41 9.52
C ALA A 62 -5.34 4.51 8.94
N THR A 63 -5.70 3.40 8.29
CA THR A 63 -4.74 2.52 7.60
C THR A 63 -4.04 3.23 6.44
N SER A 64 -4.76 4.05 5.68
CA SER A 64 -4.16 4.86 4.61
C SER A 64 -3.14 5.87 5.14
N CYS A 65 -3.42 6.51 6.28
CA CYS A 65 -2.47 7.39 6.96
C CYS A 65 -1.24 6.62 7.48
N ALA A 66 -1.43 5.40 8.02
CA ALA A 66 -0.32 4.56 8.46
C ALA A 66 0.61 4.19 7.28
N ILE A 67 0.05 3.86 6.12
CA ILE A 67 0.81 3.63 4.87
C ILE A 67 1.59 4.88 4.47
N GLN A 68 0.93 6.04 4.44
CA GLN A 68 1.58 7.30 4.08
C GLN A 68 2.71 7.66 5.06
N ASN A 69 2.50 7.48 6.37
CA ASN A 69 3.52 7.74 7.39
C ASN A 69 4.71 6.80 7.24
N PHE A 70 4.47 5.51 6.95
CA PHE A 70 5.53 4.56 6.65
C PHE A 70 6.35 5.00 5.44
N MET A 71 5.71 5.41 4.34
CA MET A 71 6.39 5.90 3.15
C MET A 71 7.22 7.18 3.40
N LEU A 72 6.71 8.10 4.22
CA LEU A 72 7.46 9.29 4.63
C LEU A 72 8.66 8.92 5.50
N ALA A 73 8.50 8.00 6.46
CA ALA A 73 9.59 7.52 7.28
C ALA A 73 10.70 6.83 6.45
N LEU A 74 10.32 6.10 5.39
CA LEU A 74 11.28 5.56 4.42
C LEU A 74 12.04 6.67 3.68
N ALA A 75 11.34 7.72 3.23
CA ALA A 75 11.97 8.83 2.52
C ALA A 75 12.96 9.61 3.41
N GLU A 76 12.66 9.76 4.70
CA GLU A 76 13.49 10.46 5.69
C GLU A 76 14.54 9.55 6.37
N ALA A 77 14.64 8.28 5.97
CA ALA A 77 15.64 7.37 6.51
C ALA A 77 17.07 7.88 6.22
N GLU A 78 18.01 7.65 7.15
CA GLU A 78 19.38 8.16 7.05
C GLU A 78 20.05 7.82 5.71
N GLY A 79 20.88 8.74 5.21
CA GLY A 79 21.54 8.64 3.91
C GLY A 79 20.70 9.26 2.79
N GLU A 80 20.58 8.56 1.66
CA GLU A 80 19.84 9.05 0.47
C GLU A 80 18.31 8.80 0.55
N GLY A 81 17.83 8.32 1.69
CA GLY A 81 16.46 7.84 1.87
C GLY A 81 16.16 6.52 1.16
N VAL A 82 14.97 5.98 1.40
CA VAL A 82 14.46 4.76 0.75
C VAL A 82 13.29 5.15 -0.16
N GLY A 83 13.42 4.84 -1.44
CA GLY A 83 12.34 5.03 -2.41
C GLY A 83 11.19 4.08 -2.11
N SER A 84 9.95 4.57 -2.21
CA SER A 84 8.76 3.75 -2.01
C SER A 84 7.67 4.04 -3.04
N LYS A 85 6.82 3.04 -3.28
CA LYS A 85 5.67 3.12 -4.19
C LYS A 85 4.50 2.32 -3.64
N TRP A 86 3.37 2.98 -3.41
CA TRP A 86 2.13 2.32 -3.04
C TRP A 86 1.37 1.84 -4.29
N MET A 87 1.08 0.55 -4.32
CA MET A 87 0.37 -0.17 -5.38
C MET A 87 -0.91 -0.76 -4.81
N THR A 88 -2.05 -0.47 -5.44
CA THR A 88 -3.34 -1.11 -5.13
C THR A 88 -3.75 -2.01 -6.30
N GLY A 89 -4.80 -1.67 -7.06
CA GLY A 89 -5.27 -2.45 -8.21
C GLY A 89 -4.29 -2.53 -9.38
N ALA A 90 -3.30 -1.63 -9.46
CA ALA A 90 -2.27 -1.63 -10.50
C ALA A 90 -1.32 -2.84 -10.42
N LEU A 91 -1.38 -3.66 -9.36
CA LEU A 91 -0.72 -4.98 -9.32
C LEU A 91 -1.29 -5.91 -10.39
N GLY A 92 -2.58 -5.79 -10.73
CA GLY A 92 -3.26 -6.75 -11.63
C GLY A 92 -3.35 -8.15 -11.02
N ILE A 93 -3.36 -8.22 -9.69
CA ILE A 93 -3.56 -9.45 -8.92
C ILE A 93 -4.78 -9.19 -8.02
N ASP A 94 -5.63 -10.19 -7.90
CA ASP A 94 -6.76 -10.16 -6.97
C ASP A 94 -6.25 -10.05 -5.53
N GLY A 95 -6.80 -9.10 -4.76
CA GLY A 95 -6.44 -8.88 -3.37
C GLY A 95 -6.65 -10.12 -2.49
N GLU A 96 -7.69 -10.92 -2.75
CA GLU A 96 -7.93 -12.16 -1.98
C GLU A 96 -6.82 -13.19 -2.19
N LYS A 97 -6.32 -13.34 -3.43
CA LYS A 97 -5.19 -14.24 -3.72
C LYS A 97 -3.90 -13.78 -3.06
N ILE A 98 -3.68 -12.47 -2.98
CA ILE A 98 -2.54 -11.92 -2.22
C ILE A 98 -2.70 -12.28 -0.75
N MET A 99 -3.88 -12.06 -0.17
CA MET A 99 -4.18 -12.37 1.23
C MET A 99 -3.97 -13.85 1.56
N GLU A 100 -4.35 -14.77 0.66
CA GLU A 100 -4.07 -16.20 0.79
C GLU A 100 -2.58 -16.50 0.85
N VAL A 101 -1.79 -15.92 -0.05
CA VAL A 101 -0.35 -16.16 -0.13
C VAL A 101 0.39 -15.64 1.10
N ILE A 102 -0.04 -14.50 1.66
CA ILE A 102 0.58 -13.91 2.86
C ILE A 102 0.03 -14.49 4.17
N GLY A 103 -1.00 -15.34 4.10
CA GLY A 103 -1.63 -15.95 5.28
C GLY A 103 -2.44 -14.97 6.13
N ALA A 104 -3.03 -13.94 5.52
CA ALA A 104 -3.90 -13.00 6.21
C ALA A 104 -5.26 -13.63 6.57
N ASP A 105 -5.87 -13.17 7.66
CA ASP A 105 -7.21 -13.60 8.05
C ASP A 105 -8.26 -12.94 7.15
N LYS A 106 -8.75 -13.68 6.15
CA LYS A 106 -9.74 -13.18 5.19
C LYS A 106 -11.12 -12.94 5.81
N GLU A 107 -11.41 -13.45 7.00
CA GLU A 107 -12.65 -13.11 7.71
C GLU A 107 -12.50 -11.77 8.43
N ALA A 108 -11.33 -11.53 9.03
CA ALA A 108 -11.09 -10.36 9.85
C ALA A 108 -10.48 -9.15 9.11
N GLU A 109 -9.92 -9.32 7.91
CA GLU A 109 -9.10 -8.30 7.24
C GLU A 109 -9.49 -8.08 5.77
N ARG A 110 -9.16 -6.90 5.21
CA ARG A 110 -9.29 -6.61 3.76
C ARG A 110 -8.00 -6.03 3.19
N PHE A 111 -7.64 -6.43 1.98
CA PHE A 111 -6.44 -5.97 1.30
C PHE A 111 -6.50 -4.45 1.04
N MET A 112 -5.47 -3.72 1.46
CA MET A 112 -5.32 -2.28 1.23
C MET A 112 -4.34 -1.97 0.10
N GLY A 113 -3.29 -2.77 -0.05
CA GLY A 113 -2.29 -2.59 -1.10
C GLY A 113 -0.93 -3.17 -0.73
N ALA A 114 0.01 -3.00 -1.66
CA ALA A 114 1.42 -3.30 -1.49
C ALA A 114 2.23 -2.00 -1.50
N VAL A 115 3.17 -1.86 -0.58
CA VAL A 115 4.22 -0.85 -0.66
C VAL A 115 5.49 -1.54 -1.13
N TRP A 116 5.97 -1.13 -2.31
CA TRP A 116 7.30 -1.48 -2.80
C TRP A 116 8.30 -0.50 -2.25
N PHE A 117 9.46 -0.98 -1.84
CA PHE A 117 10.51 -0.09 -1.34
C PHE A 117 11.91 -0.68 -1.50
N GLY A 118 12.90 0.21 -1.49
CA GLY A 118 14.32 -0.13 -1.56
C GLY A 118 15.19 1.10 -1.81
N TYR A 119 16.50 0.92 -1.71
CA TYR A 119 17.44 1.99 -2.03
C TYR A 119 17.35 2.36 -3.52
N PRO A 120 17.11 3.63 -3.86
CA PRO A 120 16.97 4.04 -5.24
C PRO A 120 18.33 4.04 -5.94
N ALA A 121 18.34 3.80 -7.26
CA ALA A 121 19.58 3.84 -8.06
C ALA A 121 20.14 5.26 -8.26
N LYS A 122 19.35 6.28 -7.91
CA LYS A 122 19.71 7.70 -7.92
C LYS A 122 19.14 8.35 -6.65
N PRO A 123 19.75 9.42 -6.14
CA PRO A 123 19.22 10.13 -4.97
C PRO A 123 17.75 10.54 -5.15
N LEU A 124 16.95 10.47 -4.08
CA LEU A 124 15.53 10.84 -4.12
C LEU A 124 15.31 12.29 -4.54
N GLU A 125 16.24 13.19 -4.19
CA GLU A 125 16.21 14.61 -4.56
C GLU A 125 16.27 14.84 -6.09
N GLU A 126 16.89 13.91 -6.83
CA GLU A 126 16.94 13.95 -8.29
C GLU A 126 15.66 13.42 -8.95
N THR A 127 14.79 12.77 -8.16
CA THR A 127 13.55 12.17 -8.66
C THR A 127 12.48 13.26 -8.83
N LYS A 128 12.09 13.50 -10.09
CA LYS A 128 10.99 14.44 -10.38
C LYS A 128 9.64 13.82 -10.04
N ALA A 129 8.92 14.45 -9.11
CA ALA A 129 7.53 14.11 -8.86
C ALA A 129 6.70 14.35 -10.14
N PRO A 130 5.76 13.44 -10.48
CA PRO A 130 4.85 13.66 -11.60
C PRO A 130 4.06 14.97 -11.40
N PRO A 131 3.81 15.75 -12.47
CA PRO A 131 3.02 16.96 -12.35
C PRO A 131 1.62 16.61 -11.84
N ARG A 132 1.13 17.40 -10.88
CA ARG A 132 -0.24 17.28 -10.39
C ARG A 132 -1.21 17.64 -11.52
N LYS A 133 -2.25 16.83 -11.71
CA LYS A 133 -3.26 17.06 -12.77
C LYS A 133 -4.14 18.29 -12.51
N LYS A 134 -4.36 18.64 -11.24
CA LYS A 134 -5.15 19.79 -10.80
C LYS A 134 -4.27 20.67 -9.91
N GLY A 135 -4.34 21.98 -10.10
CA GLY A 135 -3.81 22.96 -9.15
C GLY A 135 -4.79 23.22 -8.00
N LEU A 136 -4.44 24.15 -7.11
CA LEU A 136 -5.28 24.49 -5.93
C LEU A 136 -6.71 24.87 -6.33
N GLU A 137 -6.89 25.64 -7.39
CA GLU A 137 -8.22 26.03 -7.90
C GLU A 137 -9.13 24.82 -8.21
N GLY A 138 -8.56 23.66 -8.55
CA GLY A 138 -9.31 22.45 -8.87
C GLY A 138 -9.62 21.54 -7.68
N THR A 139 -9.09 21.86 -6.49
CA THR A 139 -9.20 21.01 -5.29
C THR A 139 -9.54 21.78 -4.00
N LEU A 140 -9.42 23.11 -4.00
CA LEU A 140 -9.68 23.99 -2.87
C LEU A 140 -10.79 24.98 -3.24
N LYS A 141 -11.83 25.03 -2.41
CA LYS A 141 -12.88 26.05 -2.49
C LYS A 141 -12.87 26.87 -1.21
N SER A 142 -12.58 28.16 -1.33
CA SER A 142 -12.72 29.10 -0.21
C SER A 142 -14.21 29.31 0.09
N LEU A 143 -14.57 29.21 1.37
CA LEU A 143 -15.92 29.48 1.87
C LEU A 143 -15.93 30.88 2.54
N PRO A 144 -17.07 31.60 2.51
CA PRO A 144 -17.20 32.90 3.18
C PRO A 144 -17.00 32.83 4.70
#